data_AF-A0A5Y2Y8V5-F1
#
_entry.id   AF-A0A5Y2Y8V5-F1
#
_cell.length_a   1.000
_cell.length_b   1.000
_cell.length_c   1.000
_cell.angle_alpha   90.00
_cell.angle_beta   90.00
_cell.angle_gamma   90.00
#
_symmetry.space_group_name_H-M   'P 1'
#
loop_
_entity.id
_entity.type
_entity.pdbx_description
1 polymer ?
#
loop_
_entity_poly.entity_id
_entity_poly.type
_entity_poly.pdbx_seq_one_letter_code
_entity_poly.pdbx_strand_id
1 'polypeptide(L)'
;MTKHDAIRISQLHQIFYDDEGLIDAEKSVTILYSIGFTIDEIAYFRNTTPGTVQGQLFNARAKLSCASASSLRPMILLRLLLNIKEIRFGFEAD
;
A
#
# COMPACT_ATOMS: atom_id res chain seq x y z
N MET A 1 8.46 3.52 17.75
CA MET A 1 7.15 3.61 17.08
C MET A 1 6.09 3.82 18.14
N THR A 2 5.27 4.87 18.04
CA THR A 2 4.25 5.17 19.04
C THR A 2 2.94 4.42 18.76
N LYS A 3 2.04 4.33 19.75
CA LYS A 3 0.69 3.77 19.56
C LYS A 3 -0.06 4.48 18.42
N HIS A 4 0.09 5.80 18.31
CA HIS A 4 -0.52 6.57 17.24
C HIS A 4 0.06 6.24 15.85
N ASP A 5 1.36 5.95 15.76
CA ASP A 5 1.98 5.55 14.49
C ASP A 5 1.45 4.18 14.03
N ALA A 6 1.31 3.23 14.96
CA ALA A 6 0.77 1.89 14.65
C ALA A 6 -0.68 1.96 14.13
N ILE A 7 -1.53 2.79 14.75
CA ILE A 7 -2.91 3.00 14.32
C ILE A 7 -2.97 3.59 12.90
N ARG A 8 -2.16 4.63 12.63
CA ARG A 8 -2.12 5.26 11.30
C ARG A 8 -1.64 4.28 10.23
N ILE A 9 -0.63 3.46 10.52
CA ILE A 9 -0.13 2.42 9.61
C ILE A 9 -1.21 1.37 9.34
N SER A 10 -1.94 0.94 10.37
CA SER A 10 -3.05 -0.01 10.22
C SER A 10 -4.18 0.54 9.34
N GLN A 11 -4.55 1.81 9.50
CA GLN A 11 -5.53 2.48 8.64
C GLN A 11 -5.07 2.53 7.18
N LEU A 12 -3.78 2.74 6.93
CA LEU A 12 -3.23 2.70 5.58
C LEU A 12 -3.32 1.31 4.95
N HIS A 13 -3.27 0.23 5.73
CA HIS A 13 -3.45 -1.14 5.22
C HIS A 13 -4.90 -1.48 4.89
N GLN A 14 -5.89 -0.73 5.41
CA GLN A 14 -7.32 -0.94 5.13
C GLN A 14 -7.75 -0.52 3.72
N ILE A 15 -6.87 0.16 2.95
CA ILE A 15 -7.13 0.46 1.54
C ILE A 15 -7.11 -0.79 0.63
N PHE A 16 -6.63 -1.92 1.18
CA PHE A 16 -6.63 -3.21 0.54
C PHE A 16 -7.75 -4.05 1.14
N TYR A 17 -8.57 -4.64 0.28
CA TYR A 17 -9.64 -5.53 0.73
C TYR A 17 -9.05 -6.89 1.13
N ASP A 18 -9.68 -7.55 2.09
CA ASP A 18 -9.18 -8.82 2.64
C ASP A 18 -9.15 -9.95 1.60
N ASP A 19 -10.06 -9.91 0.63
CA ASP A 19 -10.16 -10.89 -0.47
C ASP A 19 -9.05 -10.74 -1.52
N GLU A 20 -8.33 -9.62 -1.54
CA GLU A 20 -7.16 -9.42 -2.42
C GLU A 20 -5.96 -10.27 -1.99
N GLY A 21 -5.94 -10.77 -0.75
CA GLY A 21 -4.94 -11.74 -0.28
C GLY A 21 -3.51 -11.19 -0.19
N LEU A 22 -3.34 -9.86 -0.10
CA LEU A 22 -2.02 -9.25 0.13
C LEU A 22 -1.58 -9.47 1.58
N ILE A 23 -0.33 -9.86 1.77
CA ILE A 23 0.27 -9.88 3.11
C ILE A 23 0.77 -8.48 3.49
N ASP A 24 0.92 -8.20 4.78
CA ASP A 24 1.32 -6.88 5.29
C ASP A 24 2.61 -6.33 4.67
N ALA A 25 3.57 -7.22 4.34
CA ALA A 25 4.80 -6.84 3.66
C ALA A 25 4.54 -6.32 2.24
N GLU A 26 3.65 -6.96 1.50
CA GLU A 26 3.24 -6.54 0.15
C GLU A 26 2.43 -5.24 0.22
N LYS A 27 1.51 -5.11 1.19
CA LYS A 27 0.74 -3.89 1.44
C LYS A 27 1.67 -2.70 1.69
N SER A 28 2.62 -2.86 2.61
CA SER A 28 3.57 -1.80 2.99
C SER A 28 4.44 -1.35 1.82
N VAL A 29 5.01 -2.29 1.05
CA VAL A 29 5.83 -1.95 -0.12
C VAL A 29 5.01 -1.27 -1.21
N THR A 30 3.80 -1.76 -1.45
CA THR A 30 2.90 -1.21 -2.47
C THR A 30 2.51 0.22 -2.15
N ILE A 31 2.24 0.55 -0.88
CA ILE A 31 1.95 1.92 -0.44
C ILE A 31 3.18 2.82 -0.65
N LEU A 32 4.35 2.43 -0.14
CA LEU A 32 5.57 3.23 -0.24
C LEU A 32 5.95 3.49 -1.70
N TYR A 33 5.87 2.48 -2.55
CA TYR A 33 6.14 2.63 -3.98
C TYR A 33 5.14 3.57 -4.67
N SER A 34 3.89 3.56 -4.22
CA SER A 34 2.81 4.38 -4.79
C SER A 34 2.88 5.84 -4.41
N ILE A 35 3.42 6.16 -3.23
CA ILE A 35 3.66 7.55 -2.79
C ILE A 35 4.99 8.13 -3.31
N GLY A 36 5.76 7.36 -4.09
CA GLY A 36 6.90 7.86 -4.87
C GLY A 36 8.27 7.33 -4.47
N PHE A 37 8.38 6.50 -3.42
CA PHE A 37 9.68 5.92 -3.05
C PHE A 37 10.18 4.94 -4.13
N THR A 38 11.49 4.97 -4.35
CA THR A 38 12.19 4.04 -5.23
C THR A 38 12.36 2.68 -4.57
N ILE A 39 12.66 1.65 -5.37
CA ILE A 39 12.88 0.29 -4.88
C ILE A 39 14.04 0.25 -3.87
N ASP A 40 15.12 0.98 -4.15
CA ASP A 40 16.31 1.03 -3.30
C ASP A 40 16.03 1.76 -1.97
N GLU A 41 15.28 2.85 -2.00
CA GLU A 41 14.86 3.55 -0.77
C GLU A 41 13.97 2.67 0.10
N ILE A 42 13.01 1.96 -0.50
CA ILE A 42 12.13 1.04 0.24
C ILE A 42 12.96 -0.11 0.83
N ALA A 43 13.91 -0.65 0.06
CA ALA A 43 14.79 -1.71 0.54
C ALA A 43 15.61 -1.25 1.74
N TYR A 44 16.15 -0.02 1.67
CA TYR A 44 16.86 0.62 2.77
C TYR A 44 15.99 0.78 4.02
N PHE A 45 14.80 1.40 3.90
CA PHE A 45 13.92 1.63 5.05
C PHE A 45 13.40 0.35 5.70
N ARG A 46 13.23 -0.71 4.91
CA ARG A 46 12.72 -2.00 5.39
C ARG A 46 13.82 -2.99 5.76
N ASN A 47 15.09 -2.59 5.69
CA ASN A 47 16.25 -3.44 5.95
C ASN A 47 16.18 -4.76 5.16
N THR A 48 15.95 -4.65 3.85
CA THR A 48 15.81 -5.79 2.93
C THR A 48 16.54 -5.52 1.61
N THR A 49 16.42 -6.41 0.63
CA THR A 49 17.08 -6.26 -0.68
C THR A 49 16.13 -5.69 -1.73
N PRO A 50 16.64 -4.95 -2.73
CA PRO A 50 15.84 -4.49 -3.87
C PRO A 50 15.10 -5.63 -4.58
N GLY A 51 15.71 -6.82 -4.69
CA GLY A 51 15.07 -7.99 -5.28
C GLY A 51 13.86 -8.49 -4.49
N THR A 52 13.92 -8.44 -3.15
CA THR A 52 12.77 -8.75 -2.29
C THR A 52 11.63 -7.74 -2.49
N VAL A 53 11.96 -6.44 -2.59
CA VAL A 53 10.97 -5.38 -2.86
C VAL A 53 10.32 -5.57 -4.22
N GLN A 54 11.10 -5.89 -5.26
CA GLN A 54 10.60 -6.21 -6.60
C GLN A 54 9.65 -7.42 -6.59
N GLY A 55 10.01 -8.50 -5.89
CA GLY A 55 9.16 -9.67 -5.74
C GLY A 55 7.83 -9.34 -5.07
N GLN A 56 7.86 -8.52 -4.01
CA GLN A 56 6.64 -8.08 -3.32
C GLN A 56 5.76 -7.20 -4.20
N LEU A 57 6.34 -6.28 -5.00
CA LEU A 57 5.59 -5.49 -5.98
C LEU A 57 5.00 -6.36 -7.10
N PHE A 58 5.74 -7.38 -7.55
CA PHE A 58 5.26 -8.31 -8.57
C PHE A 58 4.06 -9.12 -8.07
N ASN A 59 4.13 -9.63 -6.84
CA ASN A 59 3.02 -10.35 -6.22
C ASN A 59 1.81 -9.45 -6.00
N ALA A 60 2.02 -8.25 -5.45
CA ALA A 60 0.95 -7.27 -5.26
C ALA A 60 0.27 -6.91 -6.59
N ARG A 61 1.05 -6.70 -7.65
CA ARG A 61 0.53 -6.46 -9.00
C ARG A 61 -0.37 -7.60 -9.47
N ALA A 62 0.07 -8.85 -9.31
CA ALA A 62 -0.68 -10.02 -9.72
C ALA A 62 -2.00 -10.15 -8.95
N LYS A 63 -1.95 -9.97 -7.62
CA LYS A 63 -3.13 -10.04 -6.75
C LYS A 63 -4.15 -8.93 -7.01
N LEU A 64 -3.66 -7.72 -7.27
CA LEU A 64 -4.50 -6.55 -7.57
C LEU A 64 -4.89 -6.46 -9.07
N SER A 65 -4.61 -7.49 -9.86
CA SER A 65 -4.92 -7.56 -11.30
C SER A 65 -4.44 -6.34 -12.10
N CYS A 66 -3.31 -5.75 -11.70
CA CYS A 66 -2.74 -4.59 -12.36
C CYS A 66 -1.90 -5.00 -13.58
N ALA A 67 -2.08 -4.31 -14.71
CA ALA A 67 -1.34 -4.62 -15.94
C ALA A 67 0.19 -4.46 -15.76
N SER A 68 0.62 -3.46 -15.00
CA SER A 68 2.04 -3.14 -14.79
C SER A 68 2.32 -2.64 -13.37
N ALA A 69 3.60 -2.63 -12.97
CA ALA A 69 3.99 -2.06 -11.69
C ALA A 69 3.72 -0.54 -11.64
N SER A 70 3.84 0.17 -12.77
CA SER A 70 3.50 1.59 -12.84
C SER A 70 2.00 1.84 -12.68
N SER A 71 1.13 0.89 -13.04
CA SER A 71 -0.32 0.94 -12.80
C SER A 71 -0.69 0.87 -11.33
N LEU A 72 0.17 0.29 -10.46
CA LEU A 72 -0.06 0.28 -9.01
C LEU A 72 -0.14 1.70 -8.46
N ARG A 73 0.73 2.61 -8.92
CA ARG A 73 0.82 3.98 -8.39
C ARG A 73 -0.52 4.74 -8.46
N PRO A 74 -1.13 4.95 -9.64
CA PRO A 74 -2.39 5.68 -9.71
C PRO A 74 -3.53 4.95 -9.02
N MET A 75 -3.59 3.61 -9.08
CA MET A 75 -4.64 2.85 -8.41
C MET A 75 -4.60 3.01 -6.89
N ILE A 76 -3.43 2.85 -6.29
CA ILE A 76 -3.26 2.95 -4.83
C ILE A 76 -3.43 4.39 -4.35
N LEU A 77 -2.93 5.38 -5.11
CA LEU A 77 -3.18 6.79 -4.81
C LEU A 77 -4.68 7.11 -4.82
N LEU A 78 -5.44 6.60 -5.80
CA LEU A 78 -6.89 6.79 -5.83
C LEU A 78 -7.57 6.15 -4.61
N ARG A 79 -7.20 4.92 -4.23
CA ARG A 79 -7.76 4.26 -3.04
C ARG A 79 -7.44 5.00 -1.75
N LEU A 80 -6.21 5.51 -1.60
CA LEU A 80 -5.82 6.36 -0.47
C LEU A 80 -6.65 7.64 -0.41
N LEU A 81 -6.84 8.32 -1.54
CA LEU A 81 -7.63 9.55 -1.61
C LEU A 81 -9.12 9.31 -1.28
N LEU A 82 -9.69 8.20 -1.76
CA LEU A 82 -11.07 7.82 -1.47
C LEU A 82 -11.26 7.44 0.02
N ASN A 83 -10.33 6.67 0.60
CA ASN A 83 -10.36 6.33 2.02
C ASN A 83 -10.19 7.57 2.92
N ILE A 84 -9.33 8.51 2.56
CA ILE A 84 -9.19 9.77 3.31
C ILE A 84 -10.49 10.59 3.27
N LYS A 85 -11.26 10.54 2.17
CA LYS A 85 -12.57 11.18 2.11
C LYS A 85 -13.57 10.52 3.03
N GLU A 86 -13.65 9.19 3.07
CA GLU A 86 -14.54 8.50 4.02
C GLU A 86 -14.17 8.80 5.48
N ILE A 87 -12.88 8.83 5.81
CA ILE A 87 -12.41 9.18 7.16
C ILE A 87 -12.70 10.65 7.53
N ARG A 88 -12.59 11.59 6.59
CA ARG A 88 -12.78 13.02 6.85
C ARG A 88 -14.23 13.51 6.74
N PHE A 89 -15.05 12.85 5.94
CA PHE A 89 -16.41 13.29 5.66
C PHE A 89 -17.48 12.42 6.28
N GLY A 90 -17.14 11.30 6.91
CA GLY A 90 -18.11 10.49 7.67
C GLY A 90 -19.39 10.31 6.88
N PHE A 91 -19.30 9.73 5.68
CA PHE A 91 -20.50 9.21 5.05
C PHE A 91 -20.94 8.02 5.89
N GLU A 92 -21.79 8.29 6.89
CA GLU A 92 -22.74 7.32 7.39
C GLU A 92 -23.53 6.88 6.16
N ALA A 93 -23.18 5.70 5.63
CA ALA A 93 -24.06 4.99 4.74
C ALA A 93 -25.20 4.46 5.62
N ASP A 94 -26.38 5.04 5.44
CA ASP A 94 -27.66 4.49 5.92
C ASP A 94 -27.85 3.03 5.48
#